data_AF-M2SXD7-F1
#
_entry.id   AF-M2SXD7-F1
#
_cell.length_a   1.000
_cell.length_b   1.000
_cell.length_c   1.000
_cell.angle_alpha   90.00
_cell.angle_beta   90.00
_cell.angle_gamma   90.00
#
_symmetry.space_group_name_H-M   'P 1'
#
loop_
_entity.id
_entity.type
_entity.pdbx_description
1 polymer ?
#
loop_
_entity_poly.entity_id
_entity_poly.type
_entity_poly.pdbx_seq_one_letter_code
_entity_poly.pdbx_strand_id
1 'polypeptide(L)'
;MSRASIEQALTGLVPTLNGPLPPELIDLALSLLTRSRTVATSMKSDEEIARPYACAQLACERLKKRLNLPSITSRPPCPPRIYKKLYNYLSSALPDSFAAAEPQTPRKSSAPAPTPTRNTPKTPLSARKTPHSTKRGRESDGEPPEWVMPAIRALAKAFEYPAVIPHVYTGVESIYPLLARMAAAAAETPSKRPRRPTSTTHSFADVSDTRLCSLVVVVFLLVFSRMKDVDVSPDKYNEWLAKATDTVLETPSAQNITQDELAPAIEQTMAMAKEEGWLQMQWFDSVKPLDNEDEMEGVEMTGNTTAKAKGLGLRSGSDYIGLGTMMQDANDYLGERQQDDYAKWKTRIMARVQEIEAT
;
A
#
# COMPACT_ATOMS: atom_id res chain seq x y z
N MET A 1 -28.41 0.16 -25.22
CA MET A 1 -28.05 -0.77 -24.14
C MET A 1 -27.87 -0.01 -22.83
N SER A 2 -28.89 0.09 -21.98
CA SER A 2 -28.75 0.92 -20.77
C SER A 2 -29.64 0.50 -19.61
N ARG A 3 -30.93 0.22 -19.83
CA ARG A 3 -31.86 -0.08 -18.72
C ARG A 3 -31.82 -1.54 -18.26
N ALA A 4 -32.03 -2.50 -19.16
CA ALA A 4 -32.03 -3.92 -18.82
C ALA A 4 -30.71 -4.40 -18.17
N SER A 5 -29.56 -3.87 -18.64
CA SER A 5 -28.25 -4.17 -18.05
C SER A 5 -28.09 -3.65 -16.61
N ILE A 6 -28.71 -2.51 -16.29
CA ILE A 6 -28.70 -1.95 -14.93
C ILE A 6 -29.64 -2.74 -14.03
N GLU A 7 -30.85 -3.07 -14.50
CA GLU A 7 -31.81 -3.88 -13.74
C GLU A 7 -31.23 -5.26 -13.39
N GLN A 8 -30.56 -5.92 -14.35
CA GLN A 8 -29.85 -7.17 -14.13
C GLN A 8 -28.71 -7.01 -13.10
N ALA A 9 -27.92 -5.94 -13.20
CA ALA A 9 -26.86 -5.66 -12.23
C ALA A 9 -27.40 -5.39 -10.82
N LEU A 10 -28.47 -4.58 -10.70
CA LEU A 10 -29.13 -4.27 -9.43
C LEU A 10 -29.71 -5.52 -8.76
N THR A 11 -30.30 -6.41 -9.55
CA THR A 11 -30.82 -7.71 -9.06
C THR A 11 -29.69 -8.57 -8.49
N GLY A 12 -28.51 -8.58 -9.11
CA GLY A 12 -27.34 -9.31 -8.62
C GLY A 12 -26.66 -8.65 -7.40
N LEU A 13 -26.70 -7.31 -7.30
CA LEU A 13 -26.10 -6.54 -6.21
C LEU A 13 -26.92 -6.59 -4.91
N VAL A 14 -28.24 -6.69 -5.03
CA VAL A 14 -29.19 -6.69 -3.90
C VAL A 14 -30.15 -7.89 -3.97
N PRO A 15 -29.63 -9.13 -3.91
CA PRO A 15 -30.46 -10.34 -4.03
C PRO A 15 -31.42 -10.51 -2.85
N THR A 16 -31.19 -9.82 -1.74
CA THR A 16 -31.97 -9.88 -0.50
C THR A 16 -33.09 -8.82 -0.42
N LEU A 17 -33.28 -8.00 -1.46
CA LEU A 17 -34.39 -7.05 -1.51
C LEU A 17 -35.69 -7.78 -1.84
N ASN A 18 -36.56 -7.92 -0.84
CA ASN A 18 -37.89 -8.49 -1.02
C ASN A 18 -38.83 -7.45 -1.64
N GLY A 19 -39.04 -7.50 -2.95
CA GLY A 19 -40.00 -6.64 -3.67
C GLY A 19 -39.51 -6.13 -5.03
N PRO A 20 -40.36 -5.42 -5.80
CA PRO A 20 -39.93 -4.78 -7.03
C PRO A 20 -38.87 -3.71 -6.74
N LEU A 21 -37.84 -3.63 -7.60
CA LEU A 21 -36.77 -2.65 -7.47
C LEU A 21 -37.34 -1.22 -7.47
N PRO A 22 -36.98 -0.36 -6.49
CA PRO A 22 -37.47 1.01 -6.43
C PRO A 22 -37.14 1.78 -7.72
N PRO A 23 -38.11 2.47 -8.34
CA PRO A 23 -37.88 3.20 -9.60
C PRO A 23 -36.84 4.32 -9.41
N GLU A 24 -36.79 4.95 -8.23
CA GLU A 24 -35.79 5.98 -7.89
C GLU A 24 -34.34 5.46 -8.00
N LEU A 25 -34.11 4.19 -7.66
CA LEU A 25 -32.78 3.56 -7.72
C LEU A 25 -32.36 3.32 -9.18
N ILE A 26 -33.32 2.86 -10.01
CA ILE A 26 -33.11 2.62 -11.43
C ILE A 26 -32.82 3.93 -12.15
N ASP A 27 -33.61 4.97 -11.89
CA ASP A 27 -33.48 6.27 -12.52
C ASP A 27 -32.15 6.95 -12.15
N LEU A 28 -31.73 6.85 -10.89
CA LEU A 28 -30.43 7.35 -10.46
C LEU A 28 -29.30 6.59 -11.18
N ALA A 29 -29.34 5.26 -11.20
CA ALA A 29 -28.32 4.45 -11.89
C ALA A 29 -28.25 4.77 -13.39
N LEU A 30 -29.39 4.99 -14.05
CA LEU A 30 -29.47 5.42 -15.46
C LEU A 30 -28.87 6.81 -15.68
N SER A 31 -29.14 7.75 -14.77
CA SER A 31 -28.56 9.10 -14.81
C SER A 31 -27.04 9.06 -14.69
N LEU A 32 -26.51 8.24 -13.77
CA LEU A 32 -25.07 8.02 -13.59
C LEU A 32 -24.45 7.34 -14.80
N LEU A 33 -25.10 6.35 -15.40
CA LEU A 33 -24.61 5.70 -16.61
C LEU A 33 -24.51 6.70 -17.77
N THR A 34 -25.53 7.56 -17.94
CA THR A 34 -25.54 8.59 -18.98
C THR A 34 -24.40 9.59 -18.77
N ARG A 35 -24.22 10.07 -17.54
CA ARG A 35 -23.12 10.98 -17.15
C ARG A 35 -21.76 10.31 -17.25
N SER A 36 -21.65 9.01 -16.95
CA SER A 36 -20.39 8.27 -17.08
C SER A 36 -19.91 8.24 -18.53
N ARG A 37 -20.81 8.15 -19.51
CA ARG A 37 -20.45 8.12 -20.94
C ARG A 37 -19.92 9.46 -21.45
N THR A 38 -20.38 10.57 -20.88
CA THR A 38 -19.91 11.91 -21.28
C THR A 38 -18.60 12.29 -20.60
N VAL A 39 -18.40 11.85 -19.36
CA VAL A 39 -17.19 12.16 -18.57
C VAL A 39 -16.05 11.17 -18.88
N ALA A 40 -16.38 9.91 -19.16
CA ALA A 40 -15.42 8.82 -19.38
C ALA A 40 -15.56 8.25 -20.80
N THR A 41 -15.24 9.06 -21.80
CA THR A 41 -15.37 8.72 -23.23
C THR A 41 -14.32 7.72 -23.72
N SER A 42 -13.19 7.60 -23.03
CA SER A 42 -12.09 6.69 -23.37
C SER A 42 -11.84 5.70 -22.22
N MET A 43 -12.41 4.51 -22.33
CA MET A 43 -12.22 3.41 -21.37
C MET A 43 -11.91 2.13 -22.12
N LYS A 44 -11.20 1.18 -21.49
CA LYS A 44 -10.88 -0.11 -22.12
C LYS A 44 -12.14 -0.95 -22.28
N SER A 45 -12.21 -1.80 -23.30
CA SER A 45 -13.35 -2.70 -23.55
C SER A 45 -13.80 -3.47 -22.30
N ASP A 46 -12.85 -3.97 -21.51
CA ASP A 46 -13.11 -4.72 -20.28
C ASP A 46 -13.74 -3.86 -19.18
N GLU A 47 -13.41 -2.56 -19.15
CA GLU A 47 -14.00 -1.58 -18.24
C GLU A 47 -15.37 -1.11 -18.72
N GLU A 48 -15.59 -1.04 -20.03
CA GLU A 48 -16.88 -0.68 -20.63
C GLU A 48 -17.96 -1.71 -20.31
N ILE A 49 -17.60 -3.00 -20.31
CA ILE A 49 -18.52 -4.11 -19.95
C ILE A 49 -18.99 -3.97 -18.50
N ALA A 50 -18.11 -3.54 -17.59
CA ALA A 50 -18.42 -3.36 -16.18
C ALA A 50 -19.03 -1.99 -15.84
N ARG A 51 -19.07 -1.03 -16.77
CA ARG A 51 -19.58 0.33 -16.56
C ARG A 51 -21.03 0.37 -16.02
N PRO A 52 -22.00 -0.39 -16.57
CA PRO A 52 -23.37 -0.42 -16.03
C PRO A 52 -23.42 -0.96 -14.59
N TYR A 53 -22.61 -1.98 -14.30
CA TYR A 53 -22.52 -2.59 -12.97
C TYR A 53 -21.93 -1.63 -11.94
N ALA A 54 -20.86 -0.90 -12.29
CA ALA A 54 -20.25 0.11 -11.43
C ALA A 54 -21.22 1.27 -11.12
N CYS A 55 -21.98 1.74 -12.11
CA CYS A 55 -22.99 2.79 -11.92
C CYS A 55 -24.14 2.32 -11.02
N ALA A 56 -24.56 1.06 -11.16
CA ALA A 56 -25.57 0.44 -10.29
C ALA A 56 -25.07 0.31 -8.84
N GLN A 57 -23.83 -0.14 -8.63
CA GLN A 57 -23.24 -0.21 -7.29
C GLN A 57 -23.13 1.19 -6.65
N LEU A 58 -22.68 2.19 -7.41
CA LEU A 58 -22.57 3.58 -6.92
C LEU A 58 -23.93 4.16 -6.55
N ALA A 59 -24.99 3.82 -7.30
CA ALA A 59 -26.37 4.20 -6.97
C ALA A 59 -26.84 3.57 -5.66
N CYS A 60 -26.58 2.27 -5.46
CA CYS A 60 -26.89 1.55 -4.22
C CYS A 60 -26.16 2.17 -3.02
N GLU A 61 -24.88 2.55 -3.16
CA GLU A 61 -24.12 3.17 -2.07
C GLU A 61 -24.68 4.54 -1.66
N ARG A 62 -25.13 5.36 -2.62
CA ARG A 62 -25.73 6.68 -2.34
C ARG A 62 -27.09 6.59 -1.68
N LEU A 63 -27.93 5.69 -2.18
CA LEU A 63 -29.30 5.53 -1.68
C LEU A 63 -29.40 4.55 -0.50
N LYS A 64 -28.29 3.94 -0.08
CA LYS A 64 -28.23 2.98 1.04
C LYS A 64 -28.95 3.47 2.29
N LYS A 65 -28.70 4.73 2.69
CA LYS A 65 -29.31 5.36 3.87
C LYS A 65 -30.76 5.78 3.64
N ARG A 66 -31.13 6.16 2.43
CA ARG A 66 -32.49 6.64 2.09
C ARG A 66 -33.49 5.51 1.91
N LEU A 67 -33.05 4.40 1.32
CA LEU A 67 -33.91 3.27 0.94
C LEU A 67 -33.71 2.03 1.85
N ASN A 68 -32.94 2.14 2.94
CA ASN A 68 -32.62 1.05 3.87
C ASN A 68 -32.19 -0.24 3.16
N LEU A 69 -31.32 -0.11 2.16
CA LEU A 69 -30.89 -1.23 1.33
C LEU A 69 -29.99 -2.19 2.13
N PRO A 70 -30.17 -3.53 2.00
CA PRO A 70 -29.35 -4.51 2.67
C PRO A 70 -27.90 -4.51 2.16
N SER A 71 -27.01 -5.27 2.83
CA SER A 71 -25.58 -5.32 2.49
C SER A 71 -25.36 -5.70 1.02
N ILE A 72 -24.63 -4.84 0.30
CA ILE A 72 -24.38 -4.97 -1.14
C ILE A 72 -23.32 -6.06 -1.36
N THR A 73 -23.65 -7.09 -2.13
CA THR A 73 -22.68 -8.14 -2.51
C THR A 73 -22.14 -7.83 -3.89
N SER A 74 -20.86 -7.45 -3.98
CA SER A 74 -20.25 -7.09 -5.26
C SER A 74 -19.65 -8.31 -5.97
N ARG A 75 -20.27 -8.73 -7.09
CA ARG A 75 -19.73 -9.72 -8.04
C ARG A 75 -19.60 -9.11 -9.43
N PRO A 76 -18.53 -8.34 -9.68
CA PRO A 76 -18.36 -7.64 -10.96
C PRO A 76 -18.12 -8.61 -12.13
N PRO A 77 -18.50 -8.23 -13.36
CA PRO A 77 -18.28 -9.05 -14.56
C PRO A 77 -16.82 -9.04 -15.06
N CYS A 78 -15.93 -8.29 -14.40
CA CYS A 78 -14.52 -8.18 -14.74
C CYS A 78 -13.62 -8.48 -13.53
N PRO A 79 -12.32 -8.77 -13.74
CA PRO A 79 -11.38 -9.04 -12.67
C PRO A 79 -11.37 -7.93 -11.59
N PRO A 80 -11.20 -8.28 -10.30
CA PRO A 80 -11.39 -7.35 -9.18
C PRO A 80 -10.44 -6.14 -9.24
N ARG A 81 -9.23 -6.31 -9.79
CA ARG A 81 -8.26 -5.21 -9.95
C ARG A 81 -8.73 -4.15 -10.94
N ILE A 82 -9.35 -4.58 -12.06
CA ILE A 82 -9.86 -3.69 -13.10
C ILE A 82 -11.12 -3.00 -12.57
N TYR A 83 -12.01 -3.77 -11.94
CA TYR A 83 -13.23 -3.23 -11.33
C TYR A 83 -12.94 -2.16 -10.28
N LYS A 84 -11.97 -2.39 -9.37
CA LYS A 84 -11.60 -1.43 -8.32
C LYS A 84 -11.13 -0.10 -8.91
N LYS A 85 -10.33 -0.14 -9.99
CA LYS A 85 -9.86 1.08 -10.68
C LYS A 85 -11.02 1.82 -11.35
N LEU A 86 -11.87 1.10 -12.08
CA LEU A 86 -13.08 1.62 -12.72
C LEU A 86 -14.00 2.30 -11.71
N TYR A 87 -14.29 1.60 -10.61
CA TYR A 87 -15.19 2.07 -9.56
C TYR A 87 -14.66 3.35 -8.91
N ASN A 88 -13.37 3.37 -8.54
CA ASN A 88 -12.73 4.55 -7.95
C ASN A 88 -12.70 5.75 -8.92
N TYR A 89 -12.46 5.50 -10.20
CA TYR A 89 -12.49 6.55 -11.21
C TYR A 89 -13.90 7.14 -11.33
N LEU A 90 -14.93 6.30 -11.52
CA LEU A 90 -16.31 6.75 -11.67
C LEU A 90 -16.87 7.41 -10.39
N SER A 91 -16.52 6.93 -9.20
CA SER A 91 -16.96 7.54 -7.94
C SER A 91 -16.34 8.93 -7.74
N SER A 92 -15.10 9.15 -8.19
CA SER A 92 -14.46 10.47 -8.15
C SER A 92 -14.95 11.41 -9.26
N ALA A 93 -15.20 10.89 -10.47
CA ALA A 93 -15.57 11.67 -11.65
C ALA A 93 -17.06 12.07 -11.64
N LEU A 94 -17.91 11.30 -10.95
CA LEU A 94 -19.32 11.56 -10.80
C LEU A 94 -19.61 11.94 -9.34
N PRO A 95 -19.27 13.12 -8.83
CA PRO A 95 -19.61 13.50 -7.45
C PRO A 95 -21.12 13.55 -7.23
N ASP A 96 -21.54 13.40 -5.97
CA ASP A 96 -22.95 13.41 -5.59
C ASP A 96 -23.52 14.82 -5.65
N SER A 97 -24.41 15.07 -6.61
CA SER A 97 -25.05 16.37 -6.78
C SER A 97 -25.88 16.77 -5.57
N PHE A 98 -26.30 15.81 -4.72
CA PHE A 98 -27.01 16.09 -3.47
C PHE A 98 -26.12 16.62 -2.34
N ALA A 99 -24.79 16.44 -2.40
CA ALA A 99 -23.87 16.93 -1.37
C ALA A 99 -23.36 18.36 -1.63
N ALA A 100 -23.59 18.93 -2.82
CA ALA A 100 -23.09 20.24 -3.23
C ALA A 100 -24.15 21.36 -3.20
N ALA A 101 -25.36 21.08 -2.70
CA ALA A 101 -26.41 22.08 -2.54
C ALA A 101 -26.33 22.78 -1.16
N GLU A 102 -25.16 23.32 -0.84
CA GLU A 102 -25.04 24.38 0.17
C GLU A 102 -24.88 25.69 -0.61
N PRO A 103 -25.69 26.74 -0.35
CA PRO A 103 -25.67 27.97 -1.13
C PRO A 103 -24.36 28.73 -0.91
N GLN A 104 -23.34 28.39 -1.68
CA GLN A 104 -22.08 29.13 -1.76
C GLN A 104 -22.34 30.43 -2.53
N THR A 105 -22.18 31.54 -1.82
CA THR A 105 -22.29 32.91 -2.36
C THR A 105 -21.28 33.14 -3.50
N PRO A 106 -21.62 33.95 -4.52
CA PRO A 106 -20.83 34.01 -5.74
C PRO A 106 -19.53 34.77 -5.49
N ARG A 107 -18.40 34.06 -5.54
CA ARG A 107 -17.07 34.68 -5.59
C ARG A 107 -16.75 35.14 -7.02
N LYS A 108 -16.27 36.37 -7.09
CA LYS A 108 -15.95 37.19 -8.25
C LYS A 108 -14.98 36.49 -9.22
N SER A 109 -15.42 36.34 -10.47
CA SER A 109 -14.67 35.81 -11.62
C SER A 109 -13.40 36.61 -11.89
N SER A 110 -12.22 35.97 -11.83
CA SER A 110 -11.02 36.49 -12.48
C SER A 110 -10.97 36.00 -13.93
N ALA A 111 -10.82 36.93 -14.86
CA ALA A 111 -10.81 36.70 -16.30
C ALA A 111 -9.71 35.72 -16.78
N PRO A 112 -9.91 35.03 -17.91
CA PRO A 112 -8.91 34.15 -18.51
C PRO A 112 -7.91 34.95 -19.35
N ALA A 113 -6.62 34.61 -19.27
CA ALA A 113 -5.59 35.07 -20.19
C ALA A 113 -5.16 33.94 -21.14
N PRO A 114 -4.75 34.26 -22.39
CA PRO A 114 -4.80 33.34 -23.52
C PRO A 114 -3.49 32.55 -23.75
N THR A 115 -3.62 31.41 -24.42
CA THR A 115 -2.54 30.65 -25.07
C THR A 115 -1.87 31.45 -26.19
N PRO A 116 -0.57 31.24 -26.51
CA PRO A 116 -0.29 30.46 -27.73
C PRO A 116 1.03 29.62 -27.76
N THR A 117 0.93 28.54 -28.55
CA THR A 117 1.91 27.90 -29.48
C THR A 117 3.34 27.47 -29.05
N ARG A 118 3.49 26.14 -28.95
CA ARG A 118 4.48 25.24 -29.59
C ARG A 118 5.81 25.81 -30.12
N ASN A 119 6.92 25.36 -29.51
CA ASN A 119 8.10 24.79 -30.19
C ASN A 119 9.04 24.08 -29.18
N THR A 120 9.46 22.85 -29.48
CA THR A 120 10.50 22.05 -28.79
C THR A 120 11.90 22.35 -29.38
N PRO A 121 13.02 21.77 -28.90
CA PRO A 121 13.42 21.34 -27.54
C PRO A 121 14.83 21.85 -27.17
N LYS A 122 15.16 22.00 -25.88
CA LYS A 122 16.53 21.73 -25.36
C LYS A 122 16.45 21.23 -23.91
N THR A 123 17.07 20.09 -23.68
CA THR A 123 17.41 19.49 -22.38
C THR A 123 18.07 20.50 -21.45
N PRO A 124 17.81 20.41 -20.14
CA PRO A 124 18.92 19.94 -19.30
C PRO A 124 18.50 18.86 -18.30
N LEU A 125 19.44 17.95 -18.09
CA LEU A 125 19.50 16.99 -17.01
C LEU A 125 19.48 17.74 -15.67
N SER A 126 18.46 17.51 -14.85
CA SER A 126 18.54 17.75 -13.41
C SER A 126 17.59 16.82 -12.68
N ALA A 127 18.12 16.19 -11.63
CA ALA A 127 17.55 15.10 -10.87
C ALA A 127 16.16 15.45 -10.32
N ARG A 128 15.12 14.89 -10.94
CA ARG A 128 13.76 14.99 -10.43
C ARG A 128 13.51 13.84 -9.45
N LYS A 129 13.58 14.13 -8.16
CA LYS A 129 12.94 13.31 -7.11
C LYS A 129 11.51 13.00 -7.56
N THR A 130 11.18 11.71 -7.59
CA THR A 130 9.83 11.23 -7.91
C THR A 130 8.80 11.92 -7.02
N PRO A 131 7.70 12.45 -7.56
CA PRO A 131 6.66 13.04 -6.73
C PRO A 131 6.01 11.92 -5.94
N HIS A 132 6.15 11.96 -4.61
CA HIS A 132 5.37 11.11 -3.73
C HIS A 132 3.89 11.36 -4.04
N SER A 133 3.18 10.27 -4.36
CA SER A 133 1.74 10.28 -4.60
C SER A 133 1.05 11.09 -3.51
N THR A 134 0.27 12.07 -3.94
CA THR A 134 -0.54 12.95 -3.12
C THR A 134 -1.46 12.13 -2.21
N LYS A 135 -1.03 11.94 -0.95
CA LYS A 135 -1.88 11.52 0.15
C LYS A 135 -2.91 12.64 0.32
N ARG A 136 -4.12 12.41 -0.20
CA ARG A 136 -5.29 13.26 0.07
C ARG A 136 -5.36 13.45 1.58
N GLY A 137 -5.40 14.71 2.00
CA GLY A 137 -5.46 15.13 3.39
C GLY A 137 -6.59 14.44 4.14
N ARG A 138 -6.24 13.33 4.77
CA ARG A 138 -6.84 12.89 6.01
C ARG A 138 -5.77 13.24 7.04
N GLU A 139 -6.08 14.23 7.86
CA GLU A 139 -5.36 14.66 9.06
C GLU A 139 -4.28 13.66 9.50
N SER A 140 -3.01 14.08 9.46
CA SER A 140 -1.85 13.29 9.88
C SER A 140 -1.74 13.21 11.41
N ASP A 141 -2.88 13.16 12.10
CA ASP A 141 -2.99 13.44 13.53
C ASP A 141 -2.69 12.19 14.39
N GLY A 142 -2.04 11.18 13.81
CA GLY A 142 -1.71 9.93 14.49
C GLY A 142 -0.54 9.15 13.88
N GLU A 143 0.26 9.77 13.02
CA GLU A 143 1.46 9.13 12.47
C GLU A 143 2.67 9.34 13.37
N PRO A 144 3.51 8.31 13.57
CA PRO A 144 4.75 8.45 14.33
C PRO A 144 5.70 9.43 13.60
N PRO A 145 6.53 10.21 14.34
CA PRO A 145 7.49 11.14 13.76
C PRO A 145 8.40 10.51 12.69
N GLU A 146 8.79 11.31 11.68
CA GLU A 146 9.58 10.84 10.54
C GLU A 146 10.92 10.20 10.92
N TRP A 147 11.47 10.56 12.08
CA TRP A 147 12.75 10.06 12.58
C TRP A 147 12.70 8.61 13.10
N VAL A 148 11.50 8.09 13.39
CA VAL A 148 11.30 6.72 13.90
C VAL A 148 11.83 5.68 12.90
N MET A 149 11.58 5.87 11.61
CA MET A 149 12.05 4.94 10.58
C MET A 149 13.58 4.83 10.48
N PRO A 150 14.33 5.95 10.44
CA PRO A 150 15.79 5.93 10.62
C PRO A 150 16.26 5.18 11.88
N ALA A 151 15.62 5.37 13.04
CA ALA A 151 15.98 4.68 14.28
C ALA A 151 15.77 3.16 14.18
N ILE A 152 14.63 2.72 13.62
CA ILE A 152 14.35 1.29 13.38
C ILE A 152 15.38 0.68 12.42
N ARG A 153 15.81 1.43 11.38
CA ARG A 153 16.85 0.95 10.46
C ARG A 153 18.21 0.84 11.14
N ALA A 154 18.55 1.75 12.05
CA ALA A 154 19.78 1.69 12.84
C ALA A 154 19.81 0.43 13.73
N LEU A 155 18.71 0.16 14.43
CA LEU A 155 18.51 -1.06 15.22
C LEU A 155 18.63 -2.32 14.36
N ALA A 156 17.89 -2.39 13.25
CA ALA A 156 17.94 -3.54 12.35
C ALA A 156 19.34 -3.80 11.78
N LYS A 157 20.12 -2.73 11.52
CA LYS A 157 21.52 -2.84 11.12
C LYS A 157 22.40 -3.37 12.27
N ALA A 158 22.23 -2.87 13.49
CA ALA A 158 23.02 -3.31 14.64
C ALA A 158 22.78 -4.79 15.00
N PHE A 159 21.58 -5.30 14.76
CA PHE A 159 21.21 -6.71 14.98
C PHE A 159 21.34 -7.59 13.73
N GLU A 160 21.83 -7.02 12.62
CA GLU A 160 22.04 -7.72 11.34
C GLU A 160 20.77 -8.43 10.82
N TYR A 161 19.60 -7.82 11.07
CA TYR A 161 18.32 -8.44 10.76
C TYR A 161 17.37 -7.42 10.10
N PRO A 162 17.52 -7.17 8.79
CA PRO A 162 16.73 -6.15 8.09
C PRO A 162 15.25 -6.52 7.93
N ALA A 163 14.91 -7.81 7.98
CA ALA A 163 13.52 -8.28 7.84
C ALA A 163 12.60 -7.80 8.97
N VAL A 164 13.13 -7.40 10.14
CA VAL A 164 12.30 -6.86 11.24
C VAL A 164 11.72 -5.48 10.94
N ILE A 165 12.36 -4.68 10.07
CA ILE A 165 12.04 -3.27 9.85
C ILE A 165 10.54 -3.02 9.60
N PRO A 166 9.88 -3.69 8.62
CA PRO A 166 8.46 -3.46 8.36
C PRO A 166 7.57 -3.86 9.55
N HIS A 167 7.88 -4.96 10.23
CA HIS A 167 7.11 -5.43 11.38
C HIS A 167 7.22 -4.50 12.59
N VAL A 168 8.43 -3.97 12.85
CA VAL A 168 8.63 -3.01 13.93
C VAL A 168 7.91 -1.69 13.65
N TYR A 169 7.98 -1.18 12.41
CA TYR A 169 7.30 0.07 12.07
C TYR A 169 5.78 -0.06 12.18
N THR A 170 5.20 -1.16 11.69
CA THR A 170 3.75 -1.41 11.81
C THR A 170 3.31 -1.53 13.28
N GLY A 171 4.12 -2.16 14.14
CA GLY A 171 3.89 -2.18 15.58
C GLY A 171 3.88 -0.77 16.18
N VAL A 172 4.92 0.03 15.90
CA VAL A 172 5.02 1.42 16.39
C VAL A 172 3.85 2.27 15.89
N GLU A 173 3.49 2.19 14.62
CA GLU A 173 2.34 2.91 14.03
C GLU A 173 1.01 2.52 14.70
N SER A 174 0.84 1.25 15.06
CA SER A 174 -0.39 0.79 15.73
C SER A 174 -0.51 1.24 17.18
N ILE A 175 0.62 1.36 17.89
CA ILE A 175 0.66 1.68 19.32
C ILE A 175 0.76 3.18 19.58
N TYR A 176 1.39 3.93 18.67
CA TYR A 176 1.60 5.37 18.84
C TYR A 176 0.30 6.16 19.15
N PRO A 177 -0.85 5.91 18.48
CA PRO A 177 -2.10 6.59 18.83
C PRO A 177 -2.65 6.21 20.22
N LEU A 178 -2.32 5.04 20.77
CA LEU A 178 -2.67 4.69 22.15
C LEU A 178 -1.88 5.56 23.12
N LEU A 179 -0.57 5.67 22.92
CA LEU A 179 0.30 6.52 23.74
C LEU A 179 -0.11 8.00 23.69
N ALA A 180 -0.42 8.53 22.51
CA ALA A 180 -0.86 9.91 22.35
C ALA A 180 -2.18 10.18 23.10
N ARG A 181 -3.12 9.23 23.08
CA ARG A 181 -4.38 9.33 23.84
C ARG A 181 -4.16 9.26 25.35
N MET A 182 -3.25 8.40 25.82
CA MET A 182 -2.92 8.30 27.24
C MET A 182 -2.23 9.56 27.76
N ALA A 183 -1.32 10.13 26.97
CA ALA A 183 -0.67 11.41 27.29
C ALA A 183 -1.69 12.56 27.38
N ALA A 184 -2.64 12.62 26.44
CA ALA A 184 -3.72 13.61 26.48
C ALA A 184 -4.64 13.43 27.71
N ALA A 185 -5.01 12.20 28.06
CA ALA A 185 -5.85 11.92 29.23
C ALA A 185 -5.16 12.28 30.56
N ALA A 186 -3.83 12.06 30.67
CA ALA A 186 -3.06 12.46 31.84
C ALA A 186 -3.06 13.99 32.02
N ALA A 187 -2.98 14.75 30.92
CA ALA A 187 -2.99 16.21 30.93
C ALA A 187 -4.33 16.83 31.36
N GLU A 188 -5.46 16.11 31.20
CA GLU A 188 -6.79 16.62 31.58
C GLU A 188 -7.17 16.38 33.06
N THR A 189 -6.32 15.74 33.87
CA THR A 189 -6.60 15.58 35.30
C THR A 189 -6.73 16.94 36.00
N PRO A 190 -7.85 17.26 36.66
CA PRO A 190 -8.20 18.63 37.06
C PRO A 190 -7.42 19.07 38.31
N SER A 191 -6.17 19.50 38.14
CA SER A 191 -5.45 20.24 39.16
C SER A 191 -5.75 21.74 39.06
N LYS A 192 -6.75 22.17 39.84
CA LYS A 192 -7.05 23.55 40.29
C LYS A 192 -6.79 24.71 39.30
N ARG A 193 -7.85 25.10 38.56
CA ARG A 193 -8.39 26.48 38.37
C ARG A 193 -9.08 26.58 36.99
N PRO A 194 -10.39 26.88 36.91
CA PRO A 194 -11.08 26.92 35.63
C PRO A 194 -10.74 28.22 34.89
N ARG A 195 -10.10 28.10 33.71
CA ARG A 195 -10.06 29.16 32.70
C ARG A 195 -10.99 28.76 31.54
N ARG A 196 -11.79 29.75 31.14
CA ARG A 196 -12.84 29.82 30.11
C ARG A 196 -12.62 28.88 28.89
N PRO A 197 -13.70 28.24 28.38
CA PRO A 197 -13.60 27.32 27.25
C PRO A 197 -13.40 28.10 25.94
N THR A 198 -12.27 27.87 25.29
CA THR A 198 -12.05 28.21 23.88
C THR A 198 -11.88 26.90 23.12
N SER A 199 -12.83 26.63 22.23
CA SER A 199 -12.77 25.68 21.10
C SER A 199 -11.80 24.50 21.27
N THR A 200 -12.32 23.36 21.71
CA THR A 200 -11.61 22.09 21.79
C THR A 200 -11.24 21.58 20.39
N THR A 201 -10.15 22.10 19.83
CA THR A 201 -9.28 21.31 18.96
C THR A 201 -8.61 20.28 19.85
N HIS A 202 -8.84 18.99 19.61
CA HIS A 202 -8.11 17.90 20.27
C HIS A 202 -6.64 17.98 19.86
N SER A 203 -5.85 18.83 20.53
CA SER A 203 -4.39 18.75 20.44
C SER A 203 -4.00 17.45 21.12
N PHE A 204 -3.65 16.43 20.32
CA PHE A 204 -2.95 15.27 20.85
C PHE A 204 -1.73 15.80 21.62
N ALA A 205 -1.60 15.43 22.89
CA ALA A 205 -0.40 15.75 23.64
C ALA A 205 0.79 15.10 22.93
N ASP A 206 1.84 15.88 22.66
CA ASP A 206 3.06 15.37 22.06
C ASP A 206 3.62 14.25 22.95
N VAL A 207 3.71 13.03 22.41
CA VAL A 207 4.36 11.90 23.09
C VAL A 207 5.84 12.26 23.26
N SER A 208 6.37 12.21 24.48
CA SER A 208 7.77 12.55 24.72
C SER A 208 8.72 11.66 23.92
N ASP A 209 9.82 12.23 23.43
CA ASP A 209 10.82 11.49 22.65
C ASP A 209 11.38 10.30 23.45
N THR A 210 11.59 10.45 24.76
CA THR A 210 11.98 9.34 25.66
C THR A 210 10.98 8.19 25.63
N ARG A 211 9.68 8.49 25.65
CA ARG A 211 8.63 7.48 25.59
C ARG A 211 8.59 6.81 24.22
N LEU A 212 8.77 7.57 23.15
CA LEU A 212 8.81 7.03 21.80
C LEU A 212 10.04 6.16 21.55
N CYS A 213 11.22 6.56 22.03
CA CYS A 213 12.44 5.74 22.01
C CYS A 213 12.23 4.42 22.76
N SER A 214 11.62 4.47 23.96
CA SER A 214 11.31 3.25 24.72
C SER A 214 10.32 2.32 23.98
N LEU A 215 9.33 2.88 23.28
CA LEU A 215 8.43 2.12 22.42
C LEU A 215 9.17 1.41 21.29
N VAL A 216 10.05 2.15 20.59
CA VAL A 216 10.84 1.59 19.48
C VAL A 216 11.70 0.41 19.96
N VAL A 217 12.38 0.55 21.12
CA VAL A 217 13.19 -0.54 21.70
C VAL A 217 12.33 -1.75 22.05
N VAL A 218 11.22 -1.55 22.79
CA VAL A 218 10.36 -2.66 23.23
C VAL A 218 9.74 -3.39 22.05
N VAL A 219 9.14 -2.66 21.10
CA VAL A 219 8.53 -3.27 19.90
C VAL A 219 9.58 -4.00 19.07
N PHE A 220 10.78 -3.42 18.92
CA PHE A 220 11.89 -4.08 18.23
C PHE A 220 12.25 -5.42 18.87
N LEU A 221 12.44 -5.48 20.18
CA LEU A 221 12.82 -6.72 20.88
C LEU A 221 11.70 -7.78 20.84
N LEU A 222 10.43 -7.37 20.93
CA LEU A 222 9.29 -8.29 20.80
C LEU A 222 9.24 -8.92 19.41
N VAL A 223 9.38 -8.11 18.36
CA VAL A 223 9.39 -8.59 16.97
C VAL A 223 10.62 -9.45 16.71
N PHE A 224 11.80 -9.00 17.11
CA PHE A 224 13.06 -9.70 16.89
C PHE A 224 13.09 -11.07 17.57
N SER A 225 12.64 -11.17 18.83
CA SER A 225 12.54 -12.45 19.54
C SER A 225 11.54 -13.40 18.86
N ARG A 226 10.40 -12.89 18.40
CA ARG A 226 9.39 -13.67 17.67
C ARG A 226 9.89 -14.17 16.32
N MET A 227 10.64 -13.35 15.59
CA MET A 227 11.16 -13.71 14.27
C MET A 227 12.38 -14.64 14.32
N LYS A 228 13.16 -14.59 15.41
CA LYS A 228 14.28 -15.52 15.61
C LYS A 228 13.86 -16.90 16.09
N ASP A 229 12.67 -17.03 16.69
CA ASP A 229 12.14 -18.30 17.21
C ASP A 229 13.10 -19.05 18.14
N VAL A 230 13.83 -18.30 18.96
CA VAL A 230 14.77 -18.84 19.95
C VAL A 230 14.23 -18.58 21.35
N ASP A 231 14.24 -19.60 22.20
CA ASP A 231 14.01 -19.44 23.64
C ASP A 231 15.10 -18.53 24.24
N VAL A 232 14.72 -17.28 24.54
CA VAL A 232 15.65 -16.25 25.02
C VAL A 232 15.83 -16.39 26.53
N SER A 233 17.02 -16.82 26.97
CA SER A 233 17.39 -16.76 28.39
C SER A 233 17.41 -15.30 28.89
N PRO A 234 17.12 -15.04 30.17
CA PRO A 234 17.13 -13.68 30.73
C PRO A 234 18.44 -12.90 30.48
N ASP A 235 19.60 -13.56 30.57
CA ASP A 235 20.89 -12.92 30.36
C ASP A 235 21.06 -12.43 28.91
N LYS A 236 20.75 -13.29 27.93
CA LYS A 236 20.71 -12.93 26.50
C LYS A 236 19.71 -11.81 26.22
N TYR A 237 18.56 -11.83 26.89
CA TYR A 237 17.57 -10.77 26.75
C TYR A 237 18.14 -9.43 27.23
N ASN A 238 18.84 -9.41 28.37
CA ASN A 238 19.50 -8.22 28.90
C ASN A 238 20.62 -7.72 27.99
N GLU A 239 21.39 -8.61 27.38
CA GLU A 239 22.40 -8.25 26.37
C GLU A 239 21.76 -7.57 25.15
N TRP A 240 20.66 -8.13 24.64
CA TRP A 240 19.91 -7.52 23.54
C TRP A 240 19.30 -6.18 23.95
N LEU A 241 18.80 -6.08 25.17
CA LEU A 241 18.24 -4.84 25.68
C LEU A 241 19.30 -3.74 25.79
N ALA A 242 20.47 -4.04 26.35
CA ALA A 242 21.59 -3.11 26.44
C ALA A 242 22.02 -2.65 25.04
N LYS A 243 22.25 -3.60 24.11
CA LYS A 243 22.61 -3.30 22.73
C LYS A 243 21.57 -2.43 22.02
N ALA A 244 20.27 -2.73 22.18
CA ALA A 244 19.21 -1.95 21.58
C ALA A 244 19.15 -0.52 22.16
N THR A 245 19.32 -0.40 23.48
CA THR A 245 19.33 0.90 24.18
C THR A 245 20.49 1.77 23.69
N ASP A 246 21.71 1.23 23.64
CA ASP A 246 22.90 1.95 23.16
C ASP A 246 22.72 2.44 21.72
N THR A 247 22.21 1.58 20.82
CA THR A 247 21.99 1.95 19.41
C THR A 247 20.94 3.03 19.20
N VAL A 248 19.91 3.08 20.06
CA VAL A 248 18.90 4.15 20.00
C VAL A 248 19.48 5.46 20.54
N LEU A 249 20.30 5.42 21.58
CA LEU A 249 20.99 6.60 22.13
C LEU A 249 22.02 7.20 21.15
N GLU A 250 22.64 6.39 20.29
CA GLU A 250 23.52 6.87 19.22
C GLU A 250 22.78 7.60 18.08
N THR A 251 21.45 7.46 18.01
CA THR A 251 20.63 8.08 16.95
C THR A 251 20.47 9.59 17.22
N PRO A 252 20.53 10.47 16.19
CA PRO A 252 20.43 11.92 16.38
C PRO A 252 19.15 12.39 17.10
N SER A 253 18.08 11.60 17.04
CA SER A 253 16.82 11.87 17.74
C SER A 253 16.89 11.69 19.25
N ALA A 254 17.90 10.97 19.76
CA ALA A 254 18.08 10.69 21.18
C ALA A 254 19.17 11.55 21.84
N GLN A 255 19.67 12.60 21.16
CA GLN A 255 20.76 13.45 21.65
C GLN A 255 20.53 14.06 23.03
N ASN A 256 19.27 14.24 23.44
CA ASN A 256 18.90 14.83 24.74
C ASN A 256 18.46 13.80 25.79
N ILE A 257 18.48 12.50 25.46
CA ILE A 257 17.97 11.43 26.32
C ILE A 257 19.17 10.74 26.98
N THR A 258 19.14 10.62 28.30
CA THR A 258 20.16 9.86 29.04
C THR A 258 19.73 8.40 29.21
N GLN A 259 20.70 7.51 29.39
CA GLN A 259 20.43 6.09 29.67
C GLN A 259 19.58 5.92 30.94
N ASP A 260 19.83 6.74 31.96
CA ASP A 260 19.12 6.74 33.24
C ASP A 260 17.64 7.16 33.11
N GLU A 261 17.30 7.97 32.11
CA GLU A 261 15.91 8.34 31.80
C GLU A 261 15.21 7.30 30.92
N LEU A 262 15.96 6.65 30.03
CA LEU A 262 15.40 5.70 29.07
C LEU A 262 15.09 4.34 29.70
N ALA A 263 15.93 3.86 30.63
CA ALA A 263 15.72 2.59 31.32
C ALA A 263 14.34 2.47 32.03
N PRO A 264 13.93 3.42 32.90
CA PRO A 264 12.60 3.34 33.52
C PRO A 264 11.45 3.50 32.51
N ALA A 265 11.67 4.26 31.42
CA ALA A 265 10.68 4.38 30.35
C ALA A 265 10.47 3.05 29.59
N ILE A 266 11.54 2.28 29.38
CA ILE A 266 11.48 0.93 28.79
C ILE A 266 10.71 -0.01 29.71
N GLU A 267 11.03 -0.04 31.01
CA GLU A 267 10.34 -0.90 31.97
C GLU A 267 8.83 -0.59 32.03
N GLN A 268 8.48 0.70 32.08
CA GLN A 268 7.08 1.12 32.06
C GLN A 268 6.37 0.73 30.75
N THR A 269 7.07 0.86 29.62
CA THR A 269 6.52 0.49 28.31
C THR A 269 6.36 -1.03 28.18
N MET A 270 7.23 -1.81 28.81
CA MET A 270 7.09 -3.26 28.89
C MET A 270 5.92 -3.70 29.76
N ALA A 271 5.72 -3.03 30.90
CA ALA A 271 4.54 -3.28 31.75
C ALA A 271 3.24 -3.01 30.98
N MET A 272 3.20 -1.87 30.27
CA MET A 272 2.09 -1.52 29.39
C MET A 272 1.84 -2.55 28.30
N ALA A 273 2.90 -3.09 27.67
CA ALA A 273 2.75 -4.12 26.65
C ALA A 273 2.05 -5.38 27.18
N LYS A 274 2.26 -5.71 28.46
CA LYS A 274 1.60 -6.84 29.14
C LYS A 274 0.15 -6.52 29.50
N GLU A 275 -0.11 -5.34 30.04
CA GLU A 275 -1.44 -4.91 30.48
C GLU A 275 -2.42 -4.73 29.31
N GLU A 276 -1.96 -4.11 28.22
CA GLU A 276 -2.76 -3.83 27.02
C GLU A 276 -2.79 -5.01 26.03
N GLY A 277 -2.08 -6.10 26.33
CA GLY A 277 -2.09 -7.31 25.51
C GLY A 277 -1.53 -7.10 24.10
N TRP A 278 -0.36 -6.45 23.97
CA TRP A 278 0.22 -6.14 22.65
C TRP A 278 0.51 -7.40 21.83
N LEU A 279 0.84 -8.51 22.50
CA LEU A 279 1.12 -9.79 21.85
C LEU A 279 -0.13 -10.42 21.21
N GLN A 280 -1.34 -9.97 21.60
CA GLN A 280 -2.62 -10.45 21.05
C GLN A 280 -3.17 -9.49 19.98
N MET A 281 -2.43 -8.44 19.63
CA MET A 281 -2.85 -7.52 18.59
C MET A 281 -2.56 -8.10 17.19
N GLN A 282 -3.43 -7.79 16.24
CA GLN A 282 -3.34 -8.28 14.85
C GLN A 282 -2.01 -7.95 14.16
N TRP A 283 -1.36 -6.85 14.55
CA TRP A 283 -0.05 -6.49 14.01
C TRP A 283 1.03 -7.49 14.43
N PHE A 284 0.98 -8.00 15.66
CA PHE A 284 1.96 -8.96 16.18
C PHE A 284 1.69 -10.39 15.69
N ASP A 285 0.42 -10.77 15.52
CA ASP A 285 0.04 -12.06 14.91
C ASP A 285 0.61 -12.24 13.50
N SER A 286 0.85 -11.14 12.78
CA SER A 286 1.44 -11.16 11.45
C SER A 286 2.95 -11.46 11.44
N VAL A 287 3.61 -11.35 12.61
CA VAL A 287 5.04 -11.60 12.77
C VAL A 287 5.28 -13.10 12.92
N LYS A 288 5.91 -13.68 11.90
CA LYS A 288 6.25 -15.10 11.86
C LYS A 288 7.77 -15.26 11.93
N PRO A 289 8.26 -16.39 12.48
CA PRO A 289 9.65 -16.81 12.27
C PRO A 289 10.01 -16.73 10.80
N LEU A 290 11.19 -16.22 10.47
CA LEU A 290 11.76 -16.56 9.18
C LEU A 290 12.20 -18.01 9.30
N ASP A 291 11.46 -18.91 8.67
CA ASP A 291 11.94 -20.27 8.44
C ASP A 291 13.30 -20.15 7.73
N ASN A 292 14.35 -20.67 8.35
CA ASN A 292 15.67 -20.83 7.74
C ASN A 292 15.63 -21.94 6.67
N GLU A 293 14.69 -21.88 5.74
CA GLU A 293 14.65 -22.71 4.53
C GLU A 293 15.08 -21.93 3.27
N ASP A 294 15.53 -20.68 3.44
CA ASP A 294 16.38 -20.01 2.45
C ASP A 294 17.85 -20.03 2.90
N GLU A 295 18.29 -21.19 3.41
CA GLU A 295 19.64 -21.65 3.06
C GLU A 295 19.57 -21.91 1.55
N MET A 296 19.74 -20.86 0.74
CA MET A 296 20.07 -21.02 -0.66
C MET A 296 21.36 -21.83 -0.66
N GLU A 297 21.21 -23.14 -0.84
CA GLU A 297 22.22 -24.06 -1.29
C GLU A 297 22.98 -23.31 -2.39
N GLY A 298 24.21 -22.91 -2.06
CA GLY A 298 25.19 -22.57 -3.07
C GLY A 298 25.33 -23.81 -3.94
N VAL A 299 24.68 -23.81 -5.10
CA VAL A 299 24.90 -24.84 -6.11
C VAL A 299 26.26 -24.56 -6.75
N GLU A 300 27.32 -24.89 -6.03
CA GLU A 300 28.55 -25.32 -6.66
C GLU A 300 28.45 -26.83 -6.87
N MET A 301 28.21 -27.25 -8.10
CA MET A 301 29.16 -28.10 -8.82
C MET A 301 28.75 -28.28 -10.28
N THR A 302 29.73 -27.94 -11.13
CA THR A 302 30.08 -28.57 -12.40
C THR A 302 29.22 -29.72 -12.94
N GLY A 303 28.93 -29.64 -14.24
CA GLY A 303 28.87 -30.81 -15.12
C GLY A 303 27.48 -31.20 -15.64
N ASN A 304 27.23 -30.84 -16.91
CA ASN A 304 26.58 -31.68 -17.93
C ASN A 304 25.82 -32.93 -17.43
N THR A 305 24.49 -32.95 -17.53
CA THR A 305 23.76 -33.81 -18.50
C THR A 305 22.24 -33.72 -18.34
N THR A 306 21.60 -33.70 -19.49
CA THR A 306 20.17 -33.75 -19.82
C THR A 306 19.31 -34.77 -19.06
N ALA A 307 18.15 -34.34 -18.54
CA ALA A 307 16.94 -35.17 -18.51
C ALA A 307 15.63 -34.35 -18.37
N LYS A 308 14.77 -34.53 -19.37
CA LYS A 308 13.39 -34.02 -19.59
C LYS A 308 12.47 -33.94 -18.35
N ALA A 309 11.75 -32.83 -18.24
CA ALA A 309 10.38 -32.79 -17.74
C ALA A 309 9.48 -32.04 -18.74
N LYS A 310 8.45 -32.73 -19.25
CA LYS A 310 7.49 -32.25 -20.26
C LYS A 310 6.59 -31.17 -19.66
N GLY A 311 6.79 -29.91 -20.06
CA GLY A 311 5.77 -28.87 -19.98
C GLY A 311 4.77 -29.04 -21.12
N LEU A 312 3.53 -29.38 -20.78
CA LEU A 312 2.38 -29.34 -21.68
C LEU A 312 2.19 -27.90 -22.17
N GLY A 313 2.45 -27.67 -23.45
CA GLY A 313 2.14 -26.41 -24.11
C GLY A 313 0.63 -26.24 -24.26
N LEU A 314 0.15 -25.05 -23.93
CA LEU A 314 -0.96 -24.47 -24.67
C LEU A 314 -0.57 -23.06 -25.10
N ARG A 315 -0.29 -22.98 -26.41
CA ARG A 315 -0.13 -21.76 -27.18
C ARG A 315 -1.42 -20.96 -27.10
N SER A 316 -1.34 -19.67 -26.80
CA SER A 316 -2.06 -18.66 -27.59
C SER A 316 -1.47 -17.29 -27.28
N GLY A 317 -1.00 -16.62 -28.32
CA GLY A 317 -0.38 -15.31 -28.24
C GLY A 317 -1.30 -14.28 -27.59
N SER A 318 -0.70 -13.44 -26.77
CA SER A 318 -1.27 -12.15 -26.42
C SER A 318 -0.14 -11.14 -26.44
N ASP A 319 -0.25 -10.19 -27.36
CA ASP A 319 0.59 -9.01 -27.52
C ASP A 319 0.52 -8.12 -26.26
N TYR A 320 1.17 -8.54 -25.18
CA TYR A 320 1.37 -7.71 -24.00
C TYR A 320 2.57 -6.79 -24.23
N ILE A 321 2.38 -5.84 -25.15
CA ILE A 321 3.23 -4.66 -25.27
C ILE A 321 2.97 -3.79 -24.05
N GLY A 322 3.92 -3.79 -23.13
CA GLY A 322 4.14 -2.69 -22.18
C GLY A 322 3.65 -2.94 -20.77
N LEU A 323 4.47 -3.62 -19.95
CA LEU A 323 4.73 -3.20 -18.57
C LEU A 323 6.00 -3.89 -18.00
N GLY A 324 7.14 -3.20 -18.03
CA GLY A 324 8.15 -3.25 -16.96
C GLY A 324 8.93 -4.55 -16.68
N THR A 325 8.81 -5.62 -17.45
CA THR A 325 9.77 -6.74 -17.37
C THR A 325 10.97 -6.38 -18.25
N MET A 326 12.11 -6.22 -17.60
CA MET A 326 13.42 -6.03 -18.20
C MET A 326 13.88 -7.33 -18.86
N MET A 327 13.20 -7.73 -19.93
CA MET A 327 13.62 -8.62 -21.02
C MET A 327 12.52 -8.51 -22.08
N GLN A 328 12.73 -7.59 -23.03
CA GLN A 328 11.91 -7.50 -24.24
C GLN A 328 12.49 -8.49 -25.24
N ASP A 329 11.65 -9.30 -25.91
CA ASP A 329 12.09 -10.24 -26.96
C ASP A 329 12.97 -9.57 -28.04
N ALA A 330 12.78 -8.26 -28.27
CA ALA A 330 13.59 -7.48 -29.21
C ALA A 330 15.05 -7.25 -28.77
N ASN A 331 15.35 -7.42 -27.47
CA ASN A 331 16.67 -7.19 -26.87
C ASN A 331 17.23 -8.42 -26.16
N ASP A 332 16.48 -9.54 -26.14
CA ASP A 332 16.96 -10.80 -25.60
C ASP A 332 17.78 -11.55 -26.67
N TYR A 333 19.11 -11.37 -26.63
CA TYR A 333 20.04 -12.07 -27.51
C TYR A 333 20.48 -13.43 -26.97
N LEU A 334 20.07 -13.78 -25.74
CA LEU A 334 20.50 -14.99 -25.04
C LEU A 334 19.35 -15.96 -24.75
N GLY A 335 18.12 -15.64 -25.13
CA GLY A 335 16.97 -16.52 -25.02
C GLY A 335 17.10 -17.78 -25.86
N GLU A 336 16.47 -18.86 -25.41
CA GLU A 336 16.54 -20.21 -26.01
C GLU A 336 16.22 -20.20 -27.53
N ARG A 337 15.23 -19.40 -27.94
CA ARG A 337 14.86 -19.23 -29.36
C ARG A 337 15.99 -18.61 -30.20
N GLN A 338 16.67 -17.61 -29.66
CA GLN A 338 17.71 -16.89 -30.39
C GLN A 338 19.01 -17.70 -30.42
N GLN A 339 19.29 -18.48 -29.38
CA GLN A 339 20.39 -19.45 -29.39
C GLN A 339 20.18 -20.53 -30.47
N ASP A 340 18.96 -21.05 -30.60
CA ASP A 340 18.60 -22.01 -31.65
C ASP A 340 18.75 -21.42 -33.06
N ASP A 341 18.30 -20.19 -33.26
CA ASP A 341 18.39 -19.52 -34.55
C ASP A 341 19.84 -19.13 -34.88
N TYR A 342 20.64 -18.74 -33.88
CA TYR A 342 22.08 -18.54 -34.04
C TYR A 342 22.79 -19.86 -34.39
N ALA A 343 22.43 -20.99 -33.78
CA ALA A 343 23.03 -22.28 -34.11
C ALA A 343 22.74 -22.71 -35.56
N LYS A 344 21.51 -22.50 -36.04
CA LYS A 344 21.14 -22.73 -37.45
C LYS A 344 21.87 -21.79 -38.39
N TRP A 345 22.00 -20.52 -38.02
CA TRP A 345 22.75 -19.55 -38.81
C TRP A 345 24.24 -19.91 -38.88
N LYS A 346 24.86 -20.25 -37.74
CA LYS A 346 26.27 -20.63 -37.64
C LYS A 346 26.59 -21.86 -38.48
N THR A 347 25.77 -22.90 -38.39
CA THR A 347 25.96 -24.13 -39.20
C THR A 347 25.89 -23.83 -40.70
N ARG A 348 24.93 -23.01 -41.13
CA ARG A 348 24.83 -22.55 -42.53
C ARG A 348 26.06 -21.76 -42.98
N ILE A 349 26.55 -20.83 -42.16
CA ILE A 349 27.73 -20.02 -42.50
C ILE A 349 28.99 -20.87 -42.54
N MET A 350 29.19 -21.76 -41.57
CA MET A 350 30.36 -22.65 -41.54
C MET A 350 30.40 -23.59 -42.75
N ALA A 351 29.26 -24.11 -43.19
CA ALA A 351 29.18 -24.92 -44.41
C ALA A 351 29.58 -24.11 -45.66
N ARG A 352 29.15 -22.85 -45.75
CA ARG A 352 29.53 -21.95 -46.85
C ARG A 352 31.01 -21.56 -46.82
N VAL A 353 31.59 -21.40 -45.64
CA VAL A 353 33.04 -21.17 -45.49
C VAL A 353 33.82 -22.40 -45.96
N GLN A 354 33.42 -23.60 -45.56
CA GLN A 354 34.06 -24.84 -46.00
C GLN A 354 33.99 -25.03 -47.52
N GLU A 355 32.87 -24.68 -48.16
CA GLU A 355 32.74 -24.72 -49.62
C GLU A 355 33.71 -23.76 -50.32
N ILE A 356 33.90 -22.56 -49.76
CA ILE A 356 34.85 -21.56 -50.27
C ILE A 356 36.30 -22.00 -50.03
N GLU A 357 36.61 -22.60 -48.88
CA GLU A 357 37.95 -23.10 -48.55
C GLU A 357 38.34 -24.38 -49.32
N ALA A 358 37.36 -25.13 -49.82
CA ALA A 358 37.58 -26.32 -50.64
C ALA A 358 37.77 -26.01 -52.13
N THR A 359 37.63 -24.73 -52.52
CA THR A 359 37.91 -24.21 -53.88
C THR A 359 39.28 -23.56 -53.90
#